data_AF-A0A445DBX9-F1
#
_entry.id   AF-A0A445DBX9-F1
#
_cell.length_a   1.000
_cell.length_b   1.000
_cell.length_c   1.000
_cell.angle_alpha   90.00
_cell.angle_beta   90.00
_cell.angle_gamma   90.00
#
_symmetry.space_group_name_H-M   'P 1'
#
loop_
_entity.id
_entity.type
_entity.pdbx_description
1 polymer ?
#
loop_
_entity_poly.entity_id
_entity_poly.type
_entity_poly.pdbx_seq_one_letter_code
_entity_poly.pdbx_strand_id
1 'polypeptide(L)'
;MARQNHALNTRTVTYGRLFHFFHFFHFSKRFENKETLPFSSENQKKMAARNQTKDLKCATHLLNDKFRNMTEEKKAIVRDLGFSGLMHIPPLRVDHQLLRELANNFKLGENKLKTGYGSFQITPKKIGHALGINATGDLFPEKVEYKKLSDDDKIIYRRFQGKTLKSLTDEMMEIGVGNEEERLMFKRIFILYIQMAFLLPTTINKISPVHLAPIFKVDGISERNLGGGGMF
;
A
#
# COMPACT_ATOMS: atom_id res chain seq x y z
N MET A 1 19.88 -46.16 26.42
CA MET A 1 20.85 -45.08 26.12
C MET A 1 20.77 -44.79 24.62
N ALA A 2 20.91 -43.52 24.21
CA ALA A 2 20.70 -42.93 22.86
C ALA A 2 19.25 -42.47 22.59
N ARG A 3 18.85 -41.29 23.08
CA ARG A 3 18.99 -39.92 22.51
C ARG A 3 17.99 -39.62 21.38
N GLN A 4 16.88 -39.01 21.78
CA GLN A 4 16.03 -38.16 20.94
C GLN A 4 16.88 -37.01 20.37
N ASN A 5 16.84 -36.82 19.05
CA ASN A 5 17.28 -35.59 18.40
C ASN A 5 16.05 -34.88 17.82
N HIS A 6 15.57 -33.87 18.54
CA HIS A 6 14.74 -32.80 18.01
C HIS A 6 15.57 -32.03 16.98
N ALA A 7 15.25 -32.16 15.70
CA ALA A 7 15.74 -31.26 14.66
C ALA A 7 14.64 -30.24 14.34
N LEU A 8 14.65 -29.13 15.08
CA LEU A 8 14.03 -27.87 14.66
C LEU A 8 14.70 -27.42 13.36
N ASN A 9 14.09 -27.71 12.22
CA ASN A 9 14.58 -27.22 10.93
C ASN A 9 14.01 -25.82 10.68
N THR A 10 14.81 -24.83 11.06
CA THR A 10 14.61 -23.39 10.93
C THR A 10 14.63 -22.96 9.46
N ARG A 11 13.47 -23.00 8.81
CA ARG A 11 13.25 -22.32 7.51
C ARG A 11 13.07 -20.81 7.74
N THR A 12 14.19 -20.10 7.61
CA THR A 12 14.34 -18.74 7.08
C THR A 12 13.06 -17.93 6.82
N VAL A 13 12.84 -16.97 7.73
CA VAL A 13 11.80 -15.93 7.73
C VAL A 13 11.89 -15.04 6.48
N THR A 14 10.86 -15.07 5.63
CA THR A 14 10.64 -14.08 4.55
C THR A 14 9.18 -13.60 4.58
N TYR A 15 9.02 -12.27 4.69
CA TYR A 15 7.79 -11.49 4.90
C TYR A 15 6.89 -11.41 3.65
N GLY A 16 5.56 -11.17 3.82
CA GLY A 16 4.67 -10.99 2.65
C GLY A 16 3.17 -10.60 2.79
N ARG A 17 2.79 -9.69 3.70
CA ARG A 17 1.71 -8.67 3.52
C ARG A 17 0.23 -9.14 3.34
N LEU A 18 -0.47 -9.31 4.47
CA LEU A 18 -1.93 -9.07 4.61
C LEU A 18 -2.15 -7.55 4.59
N PHE A 19 -2.86 -7.11 3.57
CA PHE A 19 -2.76 -5.78 2.98
C PHE A 19 -3.47 -4.70 3.82
N HIS A 20 -2.71 -3.69 4.21
CA HIS A 20 -3.09 -2.27 4.26
C HIS A 20 -4.17 -1.74 5.20
N PHE A 21 -4.96 -2.60 5.84
CA PHE A 21 -5.72 -2.16 7.03
C PHE A 21 -4.80 -1.94 8.25
N PHE A 22 -3.55 -2.42 8.17
CA PHE A 22 -2.67 -2.60 9.33
C PHE A 22 -1.31 -1.89 9.28
N HIS A 23 -0.88 -1.24 8.20
CA HIS A 23 0.46 -0.60 8.19
C HIS A 23 0.52 0.82 8.78
N PHE A 24 -0.56 1.21 9.46
CA PHE A 24 -0.48 2.12 10.59
C PHE A 24 0.26 1.50 11.80
N PHE A 25 0.19 0.18 11.98
CA PHE A 25 0.57 -0.48 13.23
C PHE A 25 2.04 -0.79 13.41
N HIS A 26 2.77 -1.10 12.35
CA HIS A 26 4.20 -1.40 12.52
C HIS A 26 5.03 -0.13 12.82
N PHE A 27 4.48 1.06 12.58
CA PHE A 27 5.13 2.32 12.92
C PHE A 27 4.94 2.70 14.40
N SER A 28 3.72 2.53 14.95
CA SER A 28 3.46 2.81 16.37
C SER A 28 4.16 1.83 17.33
N LYS A 29 4.15 0.52 17.03
CA LYS A 29 4.78 -0.48 17.93
C LYS A 29 6.31 -0.38 17.99
N ARG A 30 6.95 0.12 16.93
CA ARG A 30 8.41 0.32 16.89
C ARG A 30 8.86 1.58 17.65
N PHE A 31 7.92 2.49 17.97
CA PHE A 31 8.17 3.62 18.85
C PHE A 31 8.08 3.22 20.33
N GLU A 32 7.09 2.43 20.72
CA GLU A 32 6.91 2.03 22.13
C GLU A 32 8.05 1.14 22.67
N ASN A 33 8.60 0.25 21.84
CA ASN A 33 9.65 -0.69 22.30
C ASN A 33 11.07 -0.08 22.38
N LYS A 34 11.24 1.23 22.21
CA LYS A 34 12.55 1.91 22.32
C LYS A 34 12.70 2.82 23.54
N GLU A 35 11.70 2.90 24.43
CA GLU A 35 11.70 3.83 25.57
C GLU A 35 12.13 3.22 26.93
N THR A 36 12.91 2.13 26.96
CA THR A 36 13.44 1.59 28.24
C THR A 36 14.94 1.82 28.43
N LEU A 37 15.48 2.95 27.97
CA LEU A 37 16.84 3.41 28.33
C LEU A 37 16.78 4.86 28.79
N PRO A 38 17.38 5.23 29.94
CA PRO A 38 17.23 6.57 30.52
C PRO A 38 17.95 7.60 29.63
N PHE A 39 17.19 8.50 29.01
CA PHE A 39 17.67 9.48 28.03
C PHE A 39 17.59 10.91 28.61
N SER A 40 18.67 11.68 28.48
CA SER A 40 18.86 12.99 29.13
C SER A 40 17.89 14.10 28.65
N SER A 41 17.65 15.09 29.52
CA SER A 41 16.68 16.19 29.34
C SER A 41 16.96 17.10 28.13
N GLU A 42 18.21 17.19 27.69
CA GLU A 42 18.59 18.01 26.53
C GLU A 42 18.17 17.35 25.20
N ASN A 43 18.13 16.02 25.18
CA ASN A 43 17.60 15.25 24.06
C ASN A 43 16.06 15.23 24.01
N GLN A 44 15.39 15.41 25.15
CA GLN A 44 13.92 15.57 25.20
C GLN A 44 13.49 16.86 24.48
N LYS A 45 14.23 17.97 24.63
CA LYS A 45 13.95 19.23 23.90
C LYS A 45 14.20 19.09 22.39
N LYS A 46 15.26 18.38 21.98
CA LYS A 46 15.54 18.09 20.56
C LYS A 46 14.54 17.09 19.93
N MET A 47 13.97 16.16 20.70
CA MET A 47 12.89 15.27 20.23
C MET A 47 11.52 15.96 20.22
N ALA A 48 11.21 16.83 21.19
CA ALA A 48 9.98 17.61 21.20
C ALA A 48 9.88 18.53 19.96
N ALA A 49 11.00 19.12 19.50
CA ALA A 49 11.06 19.86 18.24
C ALA A 49 10.97 18.96 16.98
N ARG A 50 11.25 17.65 17.11
CA ARG A 50 11.17 16.64 16.03
C ARG A 50 9.89 15.79 16.08
N ASN A 51 9.03 16.02 17.06
CA ASN A 51 7.70 15.44 17.22
C ASN A 51 6.63 16.23 16.44
N GLN A 52 7.04 17.01 15.44
CA GLN A 52 6.12 17.41 14.38
C GLN A 52 5.53 16.12 13.80
N THR A 53 4.22 15.98 13.98
CA THR A 53 3.32 14.96 13.47
C THR A 53 3.95 14.16 12.34
N LYS A 54 4.40 12.94 12.65
CA LYS A 54 4.68 11.95 11.62
C LYS A 54 3.34 11.47 11.11
N ASP A 55 2.73 12.33 10.30
CA ASP A 55 1.46 12.11 9.65
C ASP A 55 1.49 10.73 9.01
N LEU A 56 0.46 9.97 9.37
CA LEU A 56 0.36 8.57 9.06
C LEU A 56 0.17 8.42 7.57
N LYS A 57 0.80 7.41 6.99
CA LYS A 57 0.82 7.17 5.54
C LYS A 57 -0.56 6.93 4.91
N CYS A 58 -1.62 6.74 5.69
CA CYS A 58 -2.99 6.70 5.18
C CYS A 58 -3.62 8.09 5.26
N ALA A 59 -3.18 8.96 4.35
CA ALA A 59 -3.71 10.31 4.21
C ALA A 59 -4.70 10.32 3.04
N THR A 60 -5.95 9.88 3.29
CA THR A 60 -7.00 9.92 2.25
C THR A 60 -7.25 11.34 1.74
N HIS A 61 -6.96 12.37 2.55
CA HIS A 61 -6.94 13.76 2.12
C HIS A 61 -5.90 14.04 1.00
N LEU A 62 -4.69 13.48 1.07
CA LEU A 62 -3.68 13.66 0.01
C LEU A 62 -4.13 13.00 -1.30
N LEU A 63 -4.74 11.82 -1.21
CA LEU A 63 -5.31 11.14 -2.38
C LEU A 63 -6.45 11.95 -2.99
N ASN A 64 -7.35 12.48 -2.15
CA ASN A 64 -8.45 13.34 -2.56
C ASN A 64 -7.93 14.61 -3.25
N ASP A 65 -6.92 15.27 -2.69
CA ASP A 65 -6.28 16.45 -3.29
C ASP A 65 -5.70 16.15 -4.69
N LYS A 66 -5.12 14.97 -4.89
CA LYS A 66 -4.64 14.56 -6.22
C LYS A 66 -5.77 14.37 -7.20
N PHE A 67 -6.86 13.71 -6.81
CA PHE A 67 -8.02 13.58 -7.69
C PHE A 67 -8.65 14.93 -8.00
N ARG A 68 -8.76 15.84 -7.03
CA ARG A 68 -9.32 17.18 -7.24
C ARG A 68 -8.55 17.96 -8.31
N ASN A 69 -7.22 17.87 -8.29
CA ASN A 69 -6.33 18.59 -9.21
C ASN A 69 -6.10 17.87 -10.55
N MET A 70 -6.66 16.68 -10.74
CA MET A 70 -6.56 15.89 -11.96
C MET A 70 -7.61 16.35 -12.98
N THR A 71 -7.26 16.34 -14.28
CA THR A 71 -8.21 16.67 -15.35
C THR A 71 -9.33 15.63 -15.48
N GLU A 72 -10.45 15.98 -16.11
CA GLU A 72 -11.57 15.03 -16.26
C GLU A 72 -11.23 13.85 -17.16
N GLU A 73 -10.35 14.03 -18.16
CA GLU A 73 -9.88 12.95 -19.04
C GLU A 73 -9.07 11.92 -18.24
N LYS A 74 -8.18 12.39 -17.36
CA LYS A 74 -7.42 11.52 -16.46
C LYS A 74 -8.33 10.82 -15.46
N LYS A 75 -9.33 11.51 -14.91
CA LYS A 75 -10.34 10.88 -14.03
C LYS A 75 -11.17 9.83 -14.76
N ALA A 76 -11.53 10.06 -16.03
CA ALA A 76 -12.23 9.06 -16.84
C ALA A 76 -11.40 7.78 -16.95
N ILE A 77 -10.10 7.88 -17.24
CA ILE A 77 -9.20 6.72 -17.26
C ILE A 77 -9.16 6.02 -15.90
N VAL A 78 -9.12 6.76 -14.78
CA VAL A 78 -9.17 6.18 -13.42
C VAL A 78 -10.47 5.39 -13.19
N ARG A 79 -11.61 5.89 -13.68
CA ARG A 79 -12.90 5.18 -13.61
C ARG A 79 -12.86 3.89 -14.42
N ASP A 80 -12.33 3.94 -15.64
CA ASP A 80 -12.21 2.78 -16.54
C ASP A 80 -11.29 1.70 -15.98
N LEU A 81 -10.26 2.08 -15.23
CA LEU A 81 -9.39 1.15 -14.50
C LEU A 81 -10.06 0.51 -13.27
N GLY A 82 -11.30 0.89 -12.92
CA GLY A 82 -12.02 0.34 -11.77
C GLY A 82 -11.64 0.95 -10.43
N PHE A 83 -11.02 2.14 -10.41
CA PHE A 83 -10.65 2.86 -9.19
C PHE A 83 -11.61 4.02 -8.87
N SER A 84 -12.82 4.02 -9.44
CA SER A 84 -13.81 5.09 -9.22
C SER A 84 -14.14 5.28 -7.73
N GLY A 85 -14.24 4.19 -6.97
CA GLY A 85 -14.50 4.23 -5.54
C GLY A 85 -13.47 5.02 -4.73
N LEU A 86 -12.19 4.99 -5.14
CA LEU A 86 -11.14 5.74 -4.46
C LEU A 86 -11.35 7.26 -4.53
N MET A 87 -12.00 7.76 -5.58
CA MET A 87 -12.30 9.19 -5.74
C MET A 87 -13.40 9.67 -4.79
N HIS A 88 -14.24 8.75 -4.30
CA HIS A 88 -15.35 9.05 -3.40
C HIS A 88 -14.99 8.85 -1.93
N ILE A 89 -13.79 8.34 -1.62
CA ILE A 89 -13.32 8.20 -0.24
C ILE A 89 -13.23 9.60 0.38
N PRO A 90 -13.96 9.86 1.48
CA PRO A 90 -13.88 11.16 2.15
C PRO A 90 -12.44 11.47 2.60
N PRO A 91 -12.02 12.74 2.61
CA PRO A 91 -10.74 13.15 3.17
C PRO A 91 -10.81 12.98 4.69
N LEU A 92 -10.39 11.81 5.18
CA LEU A 92 -10.37 11.47 6.59
C LEU A 92 -8.97 11.72 7.15
N ARG A 93 -8.93 12.39 8.29
CA ARG A 93 -7.78 12.37 9.19
C ARG A 93 -8.08 11.31 10.24
N VAL A 94 -7.45 10.15 10.11
CA VAL A 94 -7.68 9.09 11.08
C VAL A 94 -6.70 9.26 12.23
N ASP A 95 -7.26 9.46 13.42
CA ASP A 95 -6.49 9.69 14.64
C ASP A 95 -5.61 8.47 14.99
N HIS A 96 -4.41 8.75 15.52
CA HIS A 96 -3.46 7.73 15.96
C HIS A 96 -4.03 6.75 16.99
N GLN A 97 -4.84 7.24 17.92
CA GLN A 97 -5.46 6.46 18.97
C GLN A 97 -6.54 5.54 18.39
N LEU A 98 -7.43 6.07 17.55
CA LEU A 98 -8.47 5.26 16.90
C LEU A 98 -7.84 4.12 16.12
N LEU A 99 -6.82 4.43 15.32
CA LEU A 99 -6.17 3.39 14.56
C LEU A 99 -5.52 2.38 15.46
N ARG A 100 -4.79 2.79 16.52
CA ARG A 100 -4.24 1.90 17.55
C ARG A 100 -5.27 0.95 18.17
N GLU A 101 -6.45 1.44 18.47
CA GLU A 101 -7.54 0.61 18.98
C GLU A 101 -8.02 -0.41 17.95
N LEU A 102 -8.11 -0.04 16.67
CA LEU A 102 -8.58 -0.93 15.61
C LEU A 102 -7.71 -2.18 15.44
N ALA A 103 -6.38 -2.11 15.42
CA ALA A 103 -5.61 -3.37 15.38
C ALA A 103 -5.54 -4.10 16.70
N ASN A 104 -5.51 -3.41 17.84
CA ASN A 104 -5.49 -4.13 19.11
C ASN A 104 -6.73 -5.05 19.22
N ASN A 105 -7.82 -4.66 18.56
CA ASN A 105 -9.04 -5.44 18.48
C ASN A 105 -9.19 -6.32 17.24
N PHE A 106 -8.29 -6.28 16.26
CA PHE A 106 -8.37 -7.13 15.07
C PHE A 106 -7.57 -8.42 15.25
N LYS A 107 -8.28 -9.54 15.09
CA LYS A 107 -7.75 -10.88 15.15
C LYS A 107 -7.36 -11.36 13.77
N LEU A 108 -6.06 -11.42 13.51
CA LEU A 108 -5.50 -11.80 12.21
C LEU A 108 -5.94 -13.18 11.73
N GLY A 109 -5.80 -14.22 12.56
CA GLY A 109 -6.14 -15.59 12.16
C GLY A 109 -7.63 -15.83 11.92
N GLU A 110 -8.49 -14.96 12.46
CA GLU A 110 -9.94 -15.00 12.27
C GLU A 110 -10.41 -13.98 11.22
N ASN A 111 -9.53 -13.11 10.73
CA ASN A 111 -9.88 -11.93 9.94
C ASN A 111 -11.06 -11.13 10.55
N LYS A 112 -11.05 -10.94 11.87
CA LYS A 112 -12.21 -10.40 12.62
C LYS A 112 -11.84 -9.18 13.44
N LEU A 113 -12.56 -8.06 13.26
CA LEU A 113 -12.43 -6.85 14.08
C LEU A 113 -13.42 -6.89 15.25
N LYS A 114 -12.92 -6.82 16.48
CA LYS A 114 -13.78 -6.64 17.66
C LYS A 114 -14.00 -5.16 17.95
N THR A 115 -15.18 -4.83 18.44
CA THR A 115 -15.55 -3.47 18.87
C THR A 115 -16.47 -3.58 20.08
N GLY A 116 -16.75 -2.47 20.77
CA GLY A 116 -17.77 -2.45 21.82
C GLY A 116 -19.19 -2.82 21.33
N TYR A 117 -19.45 -2.70 20.03
CA TYR A 117 -20.73 -3.03 19.39
C TYR A 117 -20.82 -4.49 18.91
N GLY A 118 -19.75 -5.27 19.01
CA GLY A 118 -19.69 -6.64 18.51
C GLY A 118 -18.47 -6.90 17.63
N SER A 119 -18.50 -8.04 16.93
CA SER A 119 -17.37 -8.49 16.12
C SER A 119 -17.73 -8.53 14.62
N PHE A 120 -16.91 -7.89 13.80
CA PHE A 120 -17.09 -7.77 12.36
C PHE A 120 -16.09 -8.66 11.62
N GLN A 121 -16.60 -9.62 10.84
CA GLN A 121 -15.77 -10.38 9.91
C GLN A 121 -15.30 -9.48 8.76
N ILE A 122 -13.99 -9.38 8.54
CA ILE A 122 -13.38 -8.72 7.39
C ILE A 122 -13.21 -9.78 6.30
N THR A 123 -13.67 -9.45 5.10
CA THR A 123 -13.63 -10.35 3.92
C THR A 123 -13.20 -9.54 2.71
N PRO A 124 -12.68 -10.17 1.64
CA PRO A 124 -12.25 -9.43 0.47
C PRO A 124 -13.39 -8.65 -0.15
N LYS A 125 -14.59 -9.25 -0.20
CA LYS A 125 -15.80 -8.59 -0.68
C LYS A 125 -16.12 -7.30 0.08
N LYS A 126 -16.03 -7.32 1.43
CA LYS A 126 -16.26 -6.12 2.26
C LYS A 126 -15.20 -5.03 2.01
N ILE A 127 -13.94 -5.43 1.85
CA ILE A 127 -12.85 -4.50 1.52
C ILE A 127 -13.10 -3.88 0.15
N GLY A 128 -13.41 -4.71 -0.85
CA GLY A 128 -13.67 -4.25 -2.20
C GLY A 128 -14.87 -3.31 -2.28
N HIS A 129 -15.95 -3.59 -1.54
CA HIS A 129 -17.09 -2.66 -1.42
C HIS A 129 -16.71 -1.35 -0.72
N ALA A 130 -15.93 -1.40 0.36
CA ALA A 130 -15.54 -0.21 1.12
C ALA A 130 -14.58 0.70 0.36
N LEU A 131 -13.66 0.13 -0.42
CA LEU A 131 -12.65 0.87 -1.20
C LEU A 131 -13.09 1.12 -2.65
N GLY A 132 -14.14 0.43 -3.11
CA GLY A 132 -14.56 0.38 -4.50
C GLY A 132 -13.46 -0.11 -5.45
N ILE A 133 -12.77 -1.19 -5.05
CA ILE A 133 -11.76 -1.91 -5.86
C ILE A 133 -12.04 -3.40 -5.82
N ASN A 134 -11.51 -4.17 -6.78
CA ASN A 134 -11.60 -5.62 -6.74
C ASN A 134 -10.57 -6.22 -5.77
N ALA A 135 -11.06 -7.01 -4.81
CA ALA A 135 -10.26 -7.71 -3.82
C ALA A 135 -10.48 -9.24 -3.86
N THR A 136 -11.28 -9.76 -4.79
CA THR A 136 -11.62 -11.20 -4.88
C THR A 136 -10.95 -11.91 -6.06
N GLY A 137 -10.35 -11.18 -7.00
CA GLY A 137 -9.68 -11.77 -8.16
C GLY A 137 -8.34 -12.44 -7.87
N ASP A 138 -7.67 -12.89 -8.93
CA ASP A 138 -6.34 -13.49 -8.82
C ASP A 138 -5.28 -12.49 -8.37
N LEU A 139 -4.34 -12.98 -7.56
CA LEU A 139 -3.24 -12.21 -7.02
C LEU A 139 -2.19 -11.89 -8.09
N PHE A 140 -1.51 -10.75 -7.95
CA PHE A 140 -0.30 -10.49 -8.73
C PHE A 140 0.88 -11.32 -8.21
N PRO A 141 1.79 -11.76 -9.10
CA PRO A 141 3.02 -12.37 -8.65
C PRO A 141 3.81 -11.37 -7.81
N GLU A 142 4.37 -11.82 -6.69
CA GLU A 142 5.11 -10.96 -5.75
C GLU A 142 6.35 -10.34 -6.40
N LYS A 143 6.92 -11.04 -7.40
CA LYS A 143 8.11 -10.62 -8.11
C LYS A 143 7.91 -10.70 -9.61
N VAL A 144 8.39 -9.67 -10.29
CA VAL A 144 8.55 -9.68 -11.75
C VAL A 144 9.89 -10.32 -12.09
N GLU A 145 9.88 -11.38 -12.88
CA GLU A 145 11.08 -12.02 -13.38
C GLU A 145 11.63 -11.25 -14.59
N TYR A 146 12.57 -10.32 -14.34
CA TYR A 146 13.16 -9.46 -15.36
C TYR A 146 13.66 -10.22 -16.61
N LYS A 147 14.21 -11.43 -16.43
CA LYS A 147 14.70 -12.27 -17.54
C LYS A 147 13.60 -12.78 -18.47
N LYS A 148 12.36 -12.86 -17.99
CA LYS A 148 11.18 -13.33 -18.76
C LYS A 148 10.41 -12.17 -19.41
N LEU A 149 10.81 -10.93 -19.18
CA LEU A 149 10.17 -9.76 -19.80
C LEU A 149 10.54 -9.66 -21.29
N SER A 150 9.61 -9.14 -22.09
CA SER A 150 9.89 -8.67 -23.45
C SER A 150 10.89 -7.50 -23.42
N ASP A 151 11.49 -7.15 -24.55
CA ASP A 151 12.43 -6.02 -24.59
C ASP A 151 11.73 -4.68 -24.31
N ASP A 152 10.49 -4.52 -24.77
CA ASP A 152 9.65 -3.36 -24.45
C ASP A 152 9.33 -3.28 -22.95
N ASP A 153 8.99 -4.41 -22.32
CA ASP A 153 8.72 -4.47 -20.88
C ASP A 153 9.98 -4.19 -20.04
N LYS A 154 11.17 -4.56 -20.54
CA LYS A 154 12.43 -4.20 -19.88
C LYS A 154 12.67 -2.69 -19.90
N ILE A 155 12.30 -1.99 -20.98
CA ILE A 155 12.39 -0.53 -21.05
C ILE A 155 11.48 0.10 -19.99
N ILE A 156 10.23 -0.38 -19.87
CA ILE A 156 9.27 0.06 -18.86
C ILE A 156 9.79 -0.23 -17.44
N TYR A 157 10.31 -1.43 -17.20
CA TYR A 157 10.89 -1.84 -15.92
C TYR A 157 12.00 -0.87 -15.49
N ARG A 158 12.96 -0.61 -16.39
CA ARG A 158 14.10 0.29 -16.13
C ARG A 158 13.64 1.73 -15.87
N ARG A 159 12.62 2.21 -16.59
CA ARG A 159 12.05 3.56 -16.39
C ARG A 159 11.55 3.79 -14.97
N PHE A 160 10.92 2.78 -14.37
CA PHE A 160 10.35 2.91 -13.02
C PHE A 160 11.31 2.46 -11.91
N GLN A 161 12.39 1.76 -12.25
CA GLN A 161 13.35 1.30 -11.27
C GLN A 161 13.98 2.48 -10.50
N GLY A 162 13.88 2.46 -9.18
CA GLY A 162 14.49 3.45 -8.31
C GLY A 162 13.77 4.81 -8.24
N LYS A 163 12.69 5.02 -9.02
CA LYS A 163 11.85 6.22 -8.91
C LYS A 163 11.22 6.31 -7.52
N THR A 164 11.05 7.54 -7.06
CA THR A 164 10.43 7.85 -5.77
C THR A 164 8.93 8.08 -5.90
N LEU A 165 8.18 7.97 -4.81
CA LEU A 165 6.76 8.35 -4.79
C LEU A 165 6.57 9.81 -5.21
N LYS A 166 7.48 10.72 -4.81
CA LYS A 166 7.45 12.13 -5.22
C LYS A 166 7.56 12.26 -6.74
N SER A 167 8.63 11.73 -7.33
CA SER A 167 8.84 11.80 -8.79
C SER A 167 7.70 11.15 -9.57
N LEU A 168 7.12 10.07 -9.03
CA LEU A 168 5.97 9.40 -9.64
C LEU A 168 4.70 10.26 -9.56
N THR A 169 4.50 10.97 -8.45
CA THR A 169 3.38 11.89 -8.27
C THR A 169 3.48 13.05 -9.23
N ASP A 170 4.66 13.65 -9.37
CA ASP A 170 4.91 14.78 -10.28
C ASP A 170 4.63 14.35 -11.73
N GLU A 171 5.21 13.21 -12.16
CA GLU A 171 4.98 12.65 -13.50
C GLU A 171 3.50 12.28 -13.76
N MET A 172 2.78 11.77 -12.75
CA MET A 172 1.34 11.48 -12.85
C MET A 172 0.53 12.74 -13.18
N MET A 173 0.89 13.86 -12.55
CA MET A 173 0.21 15.14 -12.76
C MET A 173 0.60 15.79 -14.08
N GLU A 174 1.86 15.68 -14.49
CA GLU A 174 2.41 16.33 -15.69
C GLU A 174 2.09 15.61 -17.00
N ILE A 175 2.05 14.27 -17.01
CA ILE A 175 1.89 13.49 -18.26
C ILE A 175 0.57 13.84 -18.97
N GLY A 176 0.63 13.98 -20.30
CA GLY A 176 -0.55 14.12 -21.15
C GLY A 176 -1.40 12.85 -21.18
N VAL A 177 -2.58 12.94 -21.81
CA VAL A 177 -3.44 11.79 -22.14
C VAL A 177 -4.04 11.95 -23.54
N GLY A 178 -3.33 12.67 -24.42
CA GLY A 178 -3.81 13.05 -25.75
C GLY A 178 -3.71 11.92 -26.77
N ASN A 179 -2.79 10.98 -26.56
CA ASN A 179 -2.60 9.80 -27.42
C ASN A 179 -2.57 8.49 -26.62
N GLU A 180 -2.57 7.35 -27.30
CA GLU A 180 -2.65 6.03 -26.67
C GLU A 180 -1.42 5.67 -25.83
N GLU A 181 -0.22 6.07 -26.26
CA GLU A 181 1.02 5.80 -25.52
C GLU A 181 1.05 6.57 -24.19
N GLU A 182 0.70 7.86 -24.22
CA GLU A 182 0.55 8.69 -23.04
C GLU A 182 -0.51 8.14 -22.09
N ARG A 183 -1.67 7.73 -22.63
CA ARG A 183 -2.74 7.11 -21.83
C ARG A 183 -2.27 5.83 -21.16
N LEU A 184 -1.57 4.95 -21.88
CA LEU A 184 -1.04 3.71 -21.32
C LEU A 184 0.03 3.98 -20.25
N MET A 185 0.90 4.96 -20.48
CA MET A 185 1.89 5.37 -19.50
C MET A 185 1.25 6.00 -18.25
N PHE A 186 0.22 6.84 -18.43
CA PHE A 186 -0.56 7.38 -17.32
C PHE A 186 -1.21 6.25 -16.50
N LYS A 187 -1.85 5.26 -17.15
CA LYS A 187 -2.42 4.09 -16.46
C LYS A 187 -1.37 3.39 -15.59
N ARG A 188 -0.18 3.14 -16.12
CA ARG A 188 0.93 2.49 -15.39
C ARG A 188 1.42 3.34 -14.20
N ILE A 189 1.63 4.64 -14.41
CA ILE A 189 2.05 5.58 -13.37
C ILE A 189 1.00 5.64 -12.25
N PHE A 190 -0.28 5.76 -12.61
CA PHE A 190 -1.38 5.82 -11.67
C PHE A 190 -1.48 4.55 -10.83
N ILE A 191 -1.40 3.37 -11.45
CA ILE A 191 -1.41 2.09 -10.73
C ILE A 191 -0.24 2.03 -9.74
N LEU A 192 0.98 2.40 -10.15
CA LEU A 192 2.13 2.46 -9.25
C LEU A 192 1.92 3.46 -8.11
N TYR A 193 1.34 4.62 -8.40
CA TYR A 193 1.08 5.66 -7.42
C TYR A 193 0.10 5.16 -6.36
N ILE A 194 -1.03 4.57 -6.77
CA ILE A 194 -2.02 4.00 -5.86
C ILE A 194 -1.42 2.85 -5.04
N GLN A 195 -0.62 1.99 -5.66
CA GLN A 195 0.13 0.94 -4.95
C GLN A 195 1.11 1.56 -3.94
N MET A 196 1.86 2.60 -4.25
CA MET A 196 2.82 3.16 -3.30
C MET A 196 2.20 4.04 -2.22
N ALA A 197 1.16 4.81 -2.55
CA ALA A 197 0.57 5.81 -1.67
C ALA A 197 -0.50 5.22 -0.76
N PHE A 198 -1.23 4.21 -1.24
CA PHE A 198 -2.48 3.78 -0.59
C PHE A 198 -2.55 2.26 -0.38
N LEU A 199 -2.39 1.48 -1.44
CA LEU A 199 -2.65 0.03 -1.45
C LEU A 199 -1.47 -0.82 -1.00
N LEU A 200 -0.23 -0.45 -1.26
CA LEU A 200 1.01 -1.14 -0.88
C LEU A 200 2.11 -0.25 -0.25
N PRO A 201 1.84 0.85 0.49
CA PRO A 201 2.89 1.70 1.03
C PRO A 201 4.03 0.96 1.74
N THR A 202 5.24 1.22 1.26
CA THR A 202 6.49 0.73 1.83
C THR A 202 7.15 1.77 2.73
N THR A 203 8.05 1.33 3.61
CA THR A 203 8.90 2.24 4.40
C THR A 203 9.86 3.03 3.53
N ILE A 204 10.34 2.39 2.46
CA ILE A 204 11.18 2.98 1.42
C ILE A 204 10.29 3.83 0.51
N ASN A 205 10.72 5.05 0.21
CA ASN A 205 10.00 5.98 -0.66
C ASN A 205 10.22 5.72 -2.17
N LYS A 206 10.91 4.63 -2.51
CA LYS A 206 11.22 4.20 -3.88
C LYS A 206 10.34 3.02 -4.29
N ILE A 207 10.09 2.90 -5.59
CA ILE A 207 9.37 1.76 -6.17
C ILE A 207 10.08 0.45 -5.79
N SER A 208 9.32 -0.48 -5.22
CA SER A 208 9.74 -1.82 -4.83
C SER A 208 9.26 -2.83 -5.88
N PRO A 209 9.94 -3.98 -6.06
CA PRO A 209 9.51 -5.01 -7.01
C PRO A 209 8.07 -5.46 -6.86
N VAL A 210 7.52 -5.42 -5.63
CA VAL A 210 6.13 -5.79 -5.33
C VAL A 210 5.09 -4.87 -5.99
N HIS A 211 5.48 -3.66 -6.41
CA HIS A 211 4.58 -2.72 -7.10
C HIS A 211 4.60 -2.90 -8.62
N LEU A 212 5.56 -3.65 -9.18
CA LEU A 212 5.82 -3.66 -10.62
C LEU A 212 4.96 -4.67 -11.40
N ALA A 213 4.47 -5.74 -10.78
CA ALA A 213 3.67 -6.72 -11.50
C ALA A 213 2.37 -6.15 -12.13
N PRO A 214 1.62 -5.26 -11.46
CA PRO A 214 0.41 -4.67 -12.03
C PRO A 214 0.60 -3.87 -13.33
N ILE A 215 1.73 -3.17 -13.51
CA ILE A 215 1.91 -2.27 -14.68
C ILE A 215 2.12 -3.00 -16.01
N PHE A 216 2.40 -4.30 -15.96
CA PHE A 216 2.52 -5.16 -17.14
C PHE A 216 1.19 -5.84 -17.52
N LYS A 217 0.14 -5.70 -16.70
CA LYS A 217 -1.18 -6.32 -16.91
C LYS A 217 -2.30 -5.31 -16.74
N VAL A 218 -2.19 -4.19 -17.44
CA VAL A 218 -3.11 -3.04 -17.32
C VAL A 218 -4.54 -3.42 -17.74
N ASP A 219 -4.70 -4.19 -18.83
CA ASP A 219 -6.01 -4.49 -19.42
C ASP A 219 -6.88 -5.44 -18.60
N GLY A 220 -6.35 -6.03 -17.52
CA GLY A 220 -7.10 -6.87 -16.57
C GLY A 220 -7.07 -6.34 -15.15
N ILE A 221 -6.67 -5.09 -14.93
CA ILE A 221 -6.42 -4.56 -13.58
C ILE A 221 -7.67 -4.60 -12.68
N SER A 222 -8.85 -4.36 -13.26
CA SER A 222 -10.14 -4.31 -12.57
C SER A 222 -10.66 -5.70 -12.16
N GLU A 223 -10.18 -6.76 -12.81
CA GLU A 223 -10.55 -8.15 -12.52
C GLU A 223 -9.64 -8.79 -11.48
N ARG A 224 -8.49 -8.17 -11.19
CA ARG A 224 -7.45 -8.74 -10.33
C ARG A 224 -7.58 -8.23 -8.91
N ASN A 225 -7.10 -9.03 -7.97
CA ASN A 225 -7.03 -8.61 -6.59
C ASN A 225 -5.87 -7.63 -6.40
N LEU A 226 -6.25 -6.37 -6.27
CA LEU A 226 -5.35 -5.25 -6.01
C LEU A 226 -5.06 -5.07 -4.53
N GLY A 227 -5.73 -5.85 -3.68
CA GLY A 227 -5.53 -6.05 -2.25
C GLY A 227 -4.40 -7.02 -1.89
N GLY A 228 -3.62 -7.52 -2.85
CA GLY A 228 -2.39 -8.31 -2.61
C GLY A 228 -2.54 -9.69 -1.96
N GLY A 229 -1.45 -10.45 -2.08
CA GLY A 229 -1.45 -11.90 -1.95
C GLY A 229 -1.72 -12.48 -0.57
N GLY A 230 -1.38 -11.73 0.47
CA GLY A 230 -1.54 -12.20 1.83
C GLY A 230 -2.85 -11.79 2.46
N MET A 231 -3.82 -11.20 1.74
CA MET A 231 -4.97 -10.52 2.35
C MET A 231 -5.95 -11.45 3.11
N PHE A 232 -5.88 -12.77 2.87
CA PHE A 232 -6.76 -13.81 3.41
C PHE A 232 -6.04 -15.13 3.66
#